data_AF-A0A1H3CW49-F1
#
_entry.id   AF-A0A1H3CW49-F1
#
_cell.length_a   1.000
_cell.length_b   1.000
_cell.length_c   1.000
_cell.angle_alpha   90.00
_cell.angle_beta   90.00
_cell.angle_gamma   90.00
#
_symmetry.space_group_name_H-M   'P 1'
#
loop_
_entity.id
_entity.type
_entity.pdbx_description
1 polymer ?
#
loop_
_entity_poly.entity_id
_entity_poly.type
_entity_poly.pdbx_seq_one_letter_code
_entity_poly.pdbx_strand_id
1 'polypeptide(L)'
;MSTIPRVTFTEARYRVLSAVSEGEICYHNGLTQPALGYDWVAGLSRRMADDVRHDLHSLWAADLINIDTHRLFVGPGHRVVITPKGYQVFRQWAAAASHDRAT
;
A
#
# COMPACT_ATOMS: atom_id res chain seq x y z
N MET A 1 0.72 -4.11 26.03
CA MET A 1 -0.01 -4.92 25.02
C MET A 1 -0.50 -3.94 23.97
N SER A 2 0.17 -3.84 22.81
CA SER A 2 -0.33 -3.01 21.71
C SER A 2 -1.43 -3.78 20.99
N THR A 3 -2.66 -3.30 21.09
CA THR A 3 -3.80 -3.76 20.29
C THR A 3 -3.49 -3.43 18.85
N ILE A 4 -3.06 -4.41 18.06
CA ILE A 4 -2.87 -4.24 16.62
C ILE A 4 -4.25 -3.90 16.05
N PRO A 5 -4.44 -2.75 15.37
CA PRO A 5 -5.72 -2.41 14.80
C PRO A 5 -6.12 -3.47 13.77
N ARG A 6 -7.31 -4.06 13.94
CA ARG A 6 -7.92 -4.90 12.91
C ARG A 6 -8.32 -3.99 11.75
N VAL A 7 -7.66 -4.13 10.60
CA VAL A 7 -8.03 -3.37 9.40
C VAL A 7 -9.25 -4.02 8.77
N THR A 8 -10.36 -3.28 8.75
CA THR A 8 -11.61 -3.68 8.10
C THR A 8 -11.54 -3.45 6.60
N PHE A 9 -12.18 -4.34 5.84
CA PHE A 9 -12.40 -4.17 4.40
C PHE A 9 -13.16 -2.87 4.11
N THR A 10 -12.65 -2.12 3.15
CA THR A 10 -13.37 -1.09 2.40
C THR A 10 -12.90 -1.16 0.95
N GLU A 11 -13.72 -0.73 -0.01
CA GLU A 11 -13.31 -0.77 -1.41
C GLU A 11 -12.09 0.13 -1.69
N ALA A 12 -11.99 1.28 -1.00
CA ALA A 12 -10.83 2.15 -1.05
C ALA A 12 -9.54 1.43 -0.61
N ARG A 13 -9.54 0.77 0.56
CA ARG A 13 -8.37 0.02 1.05
C ARG A 13 -8.01 -1.16 0.17
N TYR A 14 -9.01 -1.83 -0.40
CA TYR A 14 -8.77 -2.89 -1.36
C TYR A 14 -8.06 -2.36 -2.61
N ARG A 15 -8.50 -1.22 -3.17
CA ARG A 15 -7.82 -0.57 -4.30
C ARG A 15 -6.39 -0.16 -3.97
N VAL A 16 -6.16 0.39 -2.78
CA VAL A 16 -4.81 0.73 -2.30
C VAL A 16 -3.93 -0.53 -2.21
N LEU A 17 -4.44 -1.62 -1.64
CA LEU A 17 -3.69 -2.88 -1.53
C LEU A 17 -3.45 -3.52 -2.93
N SER A 18 -4.37 -3.35 -3.88
CA SER A 18 -4.19 -3.76 -5.28
C SER A 18 -3.04 -3.00 -5.94
N ALA A 19 -3.01 -1.66 -5.80
CA ALA A 19 -1.94 -0.82 -6.34
C ALA A 19 -0.56 -1.22 -5.77
N VAL A 20 -0.48 -1.58 -4.49
CA VAL A 20 0.76 -2.15 -3.90
C VAL A 20 1.12 -3.49 -4.57
N SER A 21 0.14 -4.37 -4.82
CA SER A 21 0.37 -5.66 -5.49
C SER A 21 0.90 -5.50 -6.91
N GLU A 22 0.42 -4.47 -7.61
CA GLU A 22 0.79 -4.12 -8.99
C GLU A 22 2.14 -3.38 -9.05
N GLY A 23 2.71 -3.02 -7.90
CA GLY A 23 4.00 -2.33 -7.81
C GLY A 23 3.92 -0.85 -8.16
N GLU A 24 2.73 -0.24 -8.07
CA GLU A 24 2.49 1.17 -8.41
C GLU A 24 2.86 2.13 -7.28
N ILE A 25 3.10 1.61 -6.07
CA ILE A 25 3.37 2.39 -4.86
C ILE A 25 4.83 2.22 -4.44
N CYS A 26 5.47 3.35 -4.13
CA CYS A 26 6.78 3.42 -3.52
C CYS A 26 6.74 4.20 -2.20
N TYR A 27 7.80 4.05 -1.41
CA TYR A 27 8.06 4.90 -0.25
C TYR A 27 9.30 5.75 -0.53
N HIS A 28 9.20 7.05 -0.34
CA HIS A 28 10.25 7.98 -0.69
C HIS A 28 11.54 7.72 0.12
N ASN A 29 12.70 7.66 -0.56
CA ASN A 29 14.00 7.41 0.08
C ASN A 29 14.81 8.71 0.34
N GLY A 30 14.27 9.86 -0.05
CA GLY A 30 14.86 11.18 0.22
C GLY A 30 16.07 11.53 -0.64
N LEU A 31 16.41 10.71 -1.66
CA LEU A 31 17.62 10.92 -2.47
C LEU A 31 17.50 12.09 -3.47
N THR A 32 16.31 12.31 -4.02
CA THR A 32 16.06 13.32 -5.06
C THR A 32 15.50 14.62 -4.49
N GLN A 33 14.66 14.53 -3.47
CA GLN A 33 14.08 15.67 -2.76
C GLN A 33 13.54 15.22 -1.39
N PRO A 34 13.35 16.12 -0.43
CA PRO A 34 12.57 15.80 0.77
C PRO A 34 11.12 15.55 0.36
N ALA A 35 10.64 14.31 0.50
CA ALA A 35 9.22 13.99 0.38
C ALA A 35 8.82 13.04 1.50
N LEU A 36 7.58 13.20 1.97
CA LEU A 36 7.08 12.48 3.13
C LEU A 36 6.29 11.26 2.68
N GLY A 37 6.81 10.08 3.01
CA GLY A 37 6.05 8.85 3.03
C GLY A 37 5.86 8.17 1.68
N TYR A 38 4.61 7.80 1.41
CA TYR A 38 4.23 7.06 0.21
C TYR A 38 3.99 7.97 -0.99
N ASP A 39 4.34 7.47 -2.17
CA ASP A 39 4.03 8.10 -3.45
C ASP A 39 3.78 7.05 -4.54
N TRP A 40 3.32 7.52 -5.70
CA TRP A 40 3.23 6.70 -6.90
C TRP A 40 4.61 6.52 -7.55
N VAL A 41 4.85 5.36 -8.15
CA VAL A 41 6.04 5.13 -8.98
C VAL A 41 6.05 6.09 -10.17
N ALA A 42 7.24 6.56 -10.56
CA ALA A 42 7.44 7.52 -11.64
C ALA A 42 6.71 7.11 -12.95
N GLY A 43 6.00 8.07 -13.56
CA GLY A 43 5.15 7.86 -14.75
C GLY A 43 3.65 7.96 -14.46
N LEU A 44 3.25 7.89 -13.20
CA LEU A 44 1.89 8.15 -12.73
C LEU A 44 1.80 9.62 -12.28
N SER A 45 1.52 10.54 -13.21
CA SER A 45 1.61 12.01 -13.02
C SER A 45 0.60 12.65 -12.04
N ARG A 46 0.14 11.94 -11.01
CA ARG A 46 -0.82 12.47 -10.03
C ARG A 46 -0.21 12.51 -8.64
N ARG A 47 -0.38 13.64 -7.95
CA ARG A 47 -0.08 13.74 -6.53
C ARG A 47 -0.93 12.71 -5.77
N MET A 48 -0.30 11.88 -4.94
CA MET A 48 -1.03 10.97 -4.05
C MET A 48 -1.88 11.79 -3.07
N ALA A 49 -3.15 11.42 -2.94
CA ALA A 49 -4.09 12.03 -2.00
C ALA A 49 -3.83 11.55 -0.56
N ASP A 50 -4.19 12.36 0.43
CA ASP A 50 -3.86 12.10 1.84
C ASP A 50 -4.63 10.90 2.43
N ASP A 51 -5.83 10.62 1.92
CA ASP A 51 -6.61 9.44 2.25
C ASP A 51 -5.90 8.13 1.82
N VAL A 52 -5.31 8.12 0.62
CA VAL A 52 -4.48 7.00 0.13
C VAL A 52 -3.27 6.81 1.04
N ARG A 53 -2.58 7.89 1.44
CA ARG A 53 -1.45 7.81 2.39
C ARG A 53 -1.89 7.26 3.75
N HIS A 54 -3.06 7.69 4.23
CA HIS A 54 -3.62 7.22 5.49
C HIS A 54 -3.96 5.73 5.46
N ASP A 55 -4.54 5.25 4.35
CA ASP A 55 -4.83 3.84 4.16
C ASP A 55 -3.55 3.00 4.05
N LEU A 56 -2.52 3.46 3.32
CA LEU A 56 -1.20 2.82 3.30
C LEU A 56 -0.57 2.72 4.69
N HIS A 57 -0.64 3.80 5.47
CA HIS A 57 -0.16 3.78 6.86
C HIS A 57 -0.94 2.77 7.71
N SER A 58 -2.28 2.71 7.56
CA SER A 58 -3.12 1.74 8.27
C SER A 58 -2.81 0.29 7.89
N LEU A 59 -2.57 0.02 6.60
CA LEU A 59 -2.17 -1.31 6.10
C LEU A 59 -0.80 -1.71 6.64
N TRP A 60 0.15 -0.77 6.70
CA TRP A 60 1.48 -1.00 7.27
C TRP A 60 1.42 -1.27 8.79
N ALA A 61 0.68 -0.45 9.54
CA ALA A 61 0.50 -0.63 10.98
C ALA A 61 -0.16 -1.98 11.35
N ALA A 62 -0.92 -2.56 10.41
CA ALA A 62 -1.54 -3.87 10.55
C ALA A 62 -0.70 -5.03 9.98
N ASP A 63 0.54 -4.77 9.57
CA ASP A 63 1.47 -5.76 9.01
C ASP A 63 0.93 -6.44 7.72
N LEU A 64 0.19 -5.69 6.90
CA LEU A 64 -0.31 -6.16 5.61
C LEU A 64 0.61 -5.78 4.44
N ILE A 65 1.36 -4.69 4.61
CA ILE A 65 2.39 -4.25 3.66
C ILE A 65 3.68 -3.94 4.41
N ASN A 66 4.80 -3.97 3.71
CA ASN A 66 6.10 -3.59 4.23
C ASN A 66 6.87 -2.74 3.21
N ILE A 67 7.87 -2.01 3.68
CA ILE A 67 8.79 -1.24 2.86
C ILE A 67 10.05 -2.09 2.68
N ASP A 68 10.37 -2.44 1.45
CA ASP A 68 11.61 -3.14 1.11
C ASP A 68 12.79 -2.15 1.14
N THR A 69 13.50 -2.16 2.27
CA THR A 69 14.68 -1.31 2.51
C THR A 69 15.98 -1.90 1.96
N HIS A 70 15.96 -3.12 1.40
CA HIS A 70 17.19 -3.75 0.88
C HIS A 70 17.72 -3.06 -0.39
N ARG A 71 16.88 -2.27 -1.06
CA ARG A 71 17.26 -1.50 -2.25
C ARG A 71 17.20 -0.01 -1.93
N LEU A 72 18.32 0.52 -1.43
CA LEU A 72 18.38 1.90 -0.94
C LEU A 72 18.43 2.97 -2.06
N PHE A 73 19.04 2.64 -3.20
CA PHE A 73 19.35 3.60 -4.28
C PHE A 73 18.45 3.51 -5.52
N VAL A 74 17.22 3.01 -5.39
CA VAL A 74 16.30 2.94 -6.52
C VAL A 74 15.69 4.33 -6.76
N GLY A 75 15.74 4.79 -8.02
CA GLY A 75 15.22 6.10 -8.43
C GLY A 75 13.76 6.36 -8.01
N PRO A 76 12.84 5.37 -8.07
CA PRO A 76 11.47 5.55 -7.61
C PRO A 76 11.29 5.59 -6.09
N GLY A 77 12.32 5.33 -5.28
CA GLY A 77 12.19 5.10 -3.84
C GLY A 77 12.21 3.62 -3.46
N HIS A 78 11.90 3.32 -2.20
CA HIS A 78 11.79 1.95 -1.72
C HIS A 78 10.52 1.30 -2.24
N ARG A 79 10.62 0.03 -2.62
CA ARG A 79 9.45 -0.74 -3.05
C ARG A 79 8.55 -0.99 -1.84
N VAL A 80 7.25 -0.82 -2.01
CA VAL A 80 6.26 -1.30 -1.04
C VAL A 80 5.81 -2.68 -1.48
N VAL A 81 5.81 -3.64 -0.56
CA VAL A 81 5.50 -5.04 -0.84
C VAL A 81 4.39 -5.55 0.08
N ILE A 82 3.59 -6.49 -0.42
CA ILE A 82 2.58 -7.18 0.39
C ILE A 82 3.27 -8.25 1.26
N THR A 83 2.95 -8.28 2.55
CA THR A 83 3.44 -9.34 3.46
C THR A 83 2.69 -10.66 3.22
N PRO A 84 3.17 -11.82 3.72
CA PRO A 84 2.39 -13.06 3.65
C PRO A 84 0.98 -12.94 4.25
N LYS A 85 0.85 -12.22 5.37
CA LYS A 85 -0.42 -11.91 6.01
C LYS A 85 -1.28 -10.99 5.15
N GLY A 86 -0.69 -9.95 4.58
CA GLY A 86 -1.35 -9.05 3.64
C GLY A 86 -1.90 -9.76 2.41
N TYR A 87 -1.17 -10.75 1.89
CA TYR A 87 -1.59 -11.51 0.72
C TYR A 87 -2.85 -12.35 1.02
N GLN A 88 -2.91 -12.97 2.20
CA GLN A 88 -4.11 -13.69 2.64
C GLN A 88 -5.33 -12.76 2.73
N VAL A 89 -5.16 -11.56 3.31
CA VAL A 89 -6.22 -10.55 3.40
C VAL A 89 -6.63 -10.04 2.03
N PHE A 90 -5.66 -9.76 1.15
CA PHE A 90 -5.91 -9.31 -0.22
C PHE A 90 -6.78 -10.30 -0.99
N ARG A 91 -6.49 -11.61 -0.89
CA ARG A 91 -7.28 -12.67 -1.51
C ARG A 91 -8.72 -12.73 -0.96
N GLN A 92 -8.90 -12.54 0.34
CA GLN A 92 -10.23 -12.50 0.96
C GLN A 92 -11.04 -11.28 0.47
N TRP A 93 -10.40 -10.12 0.39
CA TRP A 93 -11.03 -8.88 -0.07
C TRP A 93 -11.36 -8.91 -1.57
N ALA A 94 -10.52 -9.51 -2.40
CA ALA A 94 -10.80 -9.70 -3.82
C ALA A 94 -12.07 -10.53 -4.05
N ALA A 95 -12.29 -11.58 -3.25
CA ALA A 95 -13.50 -12.39 -3.30
C ALA A 95 -14.75 -11.60 -2.88
N ALA A 96 -14.64 -10.75 -1.86
CA ALA A 96 -15.72 -9.86 -1.43
C ALA A 96 -16.07 -8.80 -2.48
N ALA A 97 -15.06 -8.15 -3.07
CA ALA A 97 -15.26 -7.16 -4.13
C ALA A 97 -15.85 -7.75 -5.43
N SER A 98 -15.65 -9.04 -5.67
CA SER A 98 -16.23 -9.74 -6.83
C SER A 98 -17.71 -10.09 -6.63
N HIS A 99 -18.14 -10.35 -5.38
CA HIS A 99 -19.54 -10.65 -5.07
C HIS A 99 -20.43 -9.40 -5.19
N ASP A 100 -19.94 -8.24 -4.76
CA ASP A 100 -20.70 -6.97 -4.80
C ASP A 100 -21.00 -6.49 -6.23
N ARG A 101 -20.22 -6.95 -7.22
CA ARG A 101 -20.44 -6.64 -8.65
C ARG A 101 -21.41 -7.59 -9.36
N ALA A 102 -21.75 -8.71 -8.72
CA ALA A 102 -22.61 -9.75 -9.30
C ALA A 102 -24.08 -9.64 -8.84
N THR A 103 -24.36 -8.76 -7.87
CA THR A 103 -25.69 -8.40 -7.37
C THR A 103 -26.11 -7.03 -7.88
#